data_AF-A0A2K9EKQ0-F1
#
_entry.id   AF-A0A2K9EKQ0-F1
#
_cell.length_a   1.000
_cell.length_b   1.000
_cell.length_c   1.000
_cell.angle_alpha   90.00
_cell.angle_beta   90.00
_cell.angle_gamma   90.00
#
_symmetry.space_group_name_H-M   'P 1'
#
loop_
_entity.id
_entity.type
_entity.pdbx_description
1 polymer ?
#
loop_
_entity_poly.entity_id
_entity_poly.type
_entity_poly.pdbx_seq_one_letter_code
_entity_poly.pdbx_strand_id
1 'polypeptide(L)'
;MDNFISEFTPFIKKEVIKFTKKPFEIENTFEFSVAVLAFKEAIDYYSKNQHLSFLDFSSLLIRKRLLDYVKFSNGKKTFSISNFEKKHLHLIEQLHLPEQNKYHKEYTMLYEISIFKKMLKPFKISDENLLKYSPRNDIIKHKCFKVAEEILKNNDLLEDILTKKIYPVSKLQKITQVKKRDIRYHKGFIVSAVLIFSSKLDTLKGYINNFLDEKFEKTGVLIAMKENYGIVVTKEFLFLSIPKKPSMAIGQTLEFKSFYLSIIKGVSHDIVIKVLIIIAILSMSAAFLFSFLAQLFLV
;
A
#
# COMPACT_ATOMS: atom_id res chain seq x y z
N MET A 1 -24.19 -24.10 -5.31
CA MET A 1 -23.22 -23.24 -4.62
C MET A 1 -22.41 -24.04 -3.60
N ASP A 2 -23.05 -24.84 -2.75
CA ASP A 2 -22.36 -25.59 -1.69
C ASP A 2 -21.38 -26.66 -2.21
N ASN A 3 -21.69 -27.34 -3.32
CA ASN A 3 -20.76 -28.29 -3.96
C ASN A 3 -19.46 -27.61 -4.45
N PHE A 4 -19.57 -26.39 -5.00
CA PHE A 4 -18.40 -25.63 -5.46
C PHE A 4 -17.51 -25.21 -4.28
N ILE A 5 -18.11 -24.79 -3.16
CA ILE A 5 -17.34 -24.41 -1.96
C ILE A 5 -16.63 -25.63 -1.35
N SER A 6 -17.26 -26.81 -1.41
CA SER A 6 -16.64 -28.07 -0.98
C SER A 6 -15.35 -28.35 -1.77
N GLU A 7 -15.38 -28.19 -3.09
CA GLU A 7 -14.20 -28.38 -3.96
C GLU A 7 -13.06 -27.41 -3.65
N PHE A 8 -13.37 -26.16 -3.29
CA PHE A 8 -12.38 -25.15 -2.93
C PHE A 8 -12.04 -25.09 -1.44
N THR A 9 -12.60 -25.98 -0.62
CA THR A 9 -12.30 -26.07 0.82
C THR A 9 -10.81 -26.20 1.11
N PRO A 10 -10.00 -27.02 0.39
CA PRO A 10 -8.55 -27.06 0.59
C PRO A 10 -7.85 -25.71 0.38
N PHE A 11 -8.31 -24.92 -0.60
CA PHE A 11 -7.79 -23.58 -0.86
C PHE A 11 -8.16 -22.61 0.28
N ILE A 12 -9.42 -22.62 0.72
CA ILE A 12 -9.89 -21.76 1.83
C ILE A 12 -9.12 -22.09 3.11
N LYS A 13 -8.96 -23.38 3.42
CA LYS A 13 -8.15 -23.84 4.56
C LYS A 13 -6.72 -23.31 4.52
N LYS A 14 -6.08 -23.42 3.35
CA LYS A 14 -4.71 -22.93 3.15
C LYS A 14 -4.59 -21.43 3.42
N GLU A 15 -5.55 -20.63 2.98
CA GLU A 15 -5.53 -19.17 3.22
C GLU A 15 -5.78 -18.81 4.68
N VAL A 16 -6.65 -19.54 5.39
CA VAL A 16 -6.85 -19.38 6.84
C VAL A 16 -5.58 -19.74 7.61
N ILE A 17 -4.97 -20.90 7.35
CA ILE A 17 -3.72 -21.33 8.00
C ILE A 17 -2.60 -20.31 7.77
N LYS A 18 -2.47 -19.80 6.54
CA LYS A 18 -1.49 -18.77 6.19
C LYS A 18 -1.72 -17.46 6.93
N PHE A 19 -2.98 -17.12 7.23
CA PHE A 19 -3.34 -15.93 7.99
C PHE A 19 -3.11 -16.10 9.50
N THR A 20 -3.66 -17.17 10.09
CA THR A 20 -3.61 -17.44 11.54
C THR A 20 -2.24 -17.97 11.99
N LYS A 21 -1.45 -18.52 11.06
CA LYS A 21 -0.23 -19.30 11.31
C LYS A 21 -0.47 -20.55 12.18
N LYS A 22 -1.71 -21.01 12.29
CA LYS A 22 -2.11 -22.20 13.05
C LYS A 22 -2.54 -23.29 12.06
N PRO A 23 -1.83 -24.44 12.00
CA PRO A 23 -2.07 -25.43 10.96
C PRO A 23 -3.14 -26.49 11.30
N PHE A 24 -3.67 -26.54 12.53
CA PHE A 24 -4.55 -27.62 13.00
C PHE A 24 -5.98 -27.14 13.29
N GLU A 25 -6.95 -28.02 13.01
CA GLU A 25 -8.37 -27.95 13.42
C GLU A 25 -9.08 -26.62 13.12
N ILE A 26 -8.85 -26.09 11.91
CA ILE A 26 -9.45 -24.81 11.53
C ILE A 26 -10.92 -24.92 11.10
N GLU A 27 -11.42 -26.11 10.74
CA GLU A 27 -12.78 -26.29 10.20
C GLU A 27 -13.89 -25.78 11.12
N ASN A 28 -13.67 -25.83 12.43
CA ASN A 28 -14.63 -25.40 13.45
C ASN A 28 -14.33 -24.00 14.00
N THR A 29 -13.40 -23.27 13.38
CA THR A 29 -13.00 -21.93 13.84
C THR A 29 -13.85 -20.84 13.20
N PHE A 30 -14.01 -19.73 13.91
CA PHE A 30 -14.68 -18.55 13.39
C PHE A 30 -13.96 -17.96 12.17
N GLU A 31 -12.63 -18.04 12.15
CA GLU A 31 -11.80 -17.63 11.02
C GLU A 31 -12.13 -18.43 9.75
N PHE A 32 -12.38 -19.74 9.88
CA PHE A 32 -12.77 -20.54 8.73
C PHE A 32 -14.16 -20.16 8.22
N SER A 33 -15.13 -19.94 9.10
CA SER A 33 -16.46 -19.44 8.71
C SER A 33 -16.38 -18.08 8.00
N VAL A 34 -15.55 -17.16 8.50
CA VAL A 34 -15.30 -15.85 7.88
C VAL A 34 -14.67 -16.01 6.49
N ALA A 35 -13.72 -16.94 6.33
CA ALA A 35 -13.09 -17.21 5.05
C ALA A 35 -14.05 -17.86 4.04
N VAL A 36 -14.94 -18.74 4.48
CA VAL A 36 -16.00 -19.32 3.64
C VAL A 36 -16.97 -18.24 3.17
N LEU A 37 -17.39 -17.32 4.07
CA LEU A 37 -18.23 -16.18 3.70
C LEU A 37 -17.54 -15.28 2.66
N ALA A 38 -16.27 -14.95 2.90
CA ALA A 38 -15.46 -14.17 1.96
C ALA A 38 -15.31 -14.86 0.60
N PHE A 39 -15.21 -16.19 0.57
CA PHE A 39 -15.14 -16.94 -0.67
C PHE A 39 -16.47 -16.94 -1.43
N LYS A 40 -17.62 -17.01 -0.72
CA LYS A 40 -18.96 -16.83 -1.32
C LYS A 40 -19.07 -15.45 -1.96
N GLU A 41 -18.68 -14.40 -1.25
CA GLU A 41 -18.61 -13.05 -1.81
C GLU A 41 -17.70 -13.00 -3.06
N ALA A 42 -16.58 -13.73 -3.05
CA ALA A 42 -15.68 -13.75 -4.20
C ALA A 42 -16.37 -14.30 -5.45
N ILE A 43 -17.22 -15.32 -5.30
CA ILE A 43 -18.02 -15.90 -6.41
C ILE A 43 -18.96 -14.84 -6.98
N ASP A 44 -19.63 -14.08 -6.11
CA ASP A 44 -20.63 -13.11 -6.53
C ASP A 44 -20.01 -11.86 -7.20
N TYR A 45 -18.80 -11.46 -6.77
CA TYR A 45 -18.17 -10.21 -7.21
C TYR A 45 -17.04 -10.39 -8.23
N TYR A 46 -16.63 -11.62 -8.55
CA TYR A 46 -15.58 -11.84 -9.54
C TYR A 46 -16.09 -11.58 -10.96
N SER A 47 -15.43 -10.67 -11.68
CA SER A 47 -15.67 -10.41 -13.09
C SER A 47 -14.52 -10.94 -13.93
N LYS A 48 -14.85 -11.65 -15.01
CA LYS A 48 -13.88 -12.28 -15.94
C LYS A 48 -13.05 -11.25 -16.72
N ASN A 49 -13.45 -9.98 -16.71
CA ASN A 49 -12.71 -8.87 -17.32
C ASN A 49 -11.55 -8.36 -16.44
N GLN A 50 -11.37 -8.94 -15.26
CA GLN A 50 -10.27 -8.61 -14.36
C GLN A 50 -8.99 -9.37 -14.77
N HIS A 51 -7.82 -8.74 -14.64
CA HIS A 51 -6.50 -9.37 -14.89
C HIS A 51 -6.09 -10.43 -13.86
N LEU A 52 -7.03 -10.87 -13.02
CA LEU A 52 -6.90 -11.73 -11.85
C LEU A 52 -7.47 -13.12 -12.14
N SER A 53 -6.79 -14.18 -11.71
CA SER A 53 -7.45 -15.47 -11.56
C SER A 53 -8.47 -15.39 -10.40
N PHE A 54 -9.56 -16.14 -10.50
CA PHE A 54 -10.58 -16.21 -9.45
C PHE A 54 -9.99 -16.56 -8.07
N LEU A 55 -9.00 -17.45 -8.03
CA LEU A 55 -8.32 -17.85 -6.80
C LEU A 55 -7.50 -16.72 -6.17
N ASP A 56 -6.80 -15.93 -6.99
CA ASP A 56 -6.04 -14.78 -6.49
C ASP A 56 -6.97 -13.72 -5.89
N PHE A 57 -8.09 -13.44 -6.57
CA PHE A 57 -9.12 -12.53 -6.09
C PHE A 57 -9.72 -13.03 -4.75
N SER A 58 -10.06 -14.32 -4.69
CA SER A 58 -10.60 -14.96 -3.49
C SER A 58 -9.64 -14.93 -2.31
N SER A 59 -8.34 -15.15 -2.53
CA SER A 59 -7.30 -15.11 -1.48
C SER A 59 -7.23 -13.73 -0.81
N LEU A 60 -7.33 -12.65 -1.59
CA LEU A 60 -7.32 -11.29 -1.07
C LEU A 60 -8.58 -10.99 -0.24
N LEU A 61 -9.74 -11.41 -0.75
CA LEU A 61 -11.02 -11.18 -0.10
C LEU A 61 -11.07 -11.91 1.25
N ILE A 62 -10.69 -13.19 1.28
CA ILE A 62 -10.51 -13.97 2.50
C ILE A 62 -9.61 -13.24 3.49
N ARG A 63 -8.43 -12.80 3.04
CA ARG A 63 -7.47 -12.12 3.93
C ARG A 63 -8.00 -10.81 4.48
N LYS A 64 -8.72 -10.00 3.69
CA LYS A 64 -9.32 -8.74 4.17
C LYS A 64 -10.41 -9.02 5.19
N ARG A 65 -11.31 -9.96 4.92
CA ARG A 65 -12.40 -10.33 5.85
C ARG A 65 -11.88 -10.88 7.16
N LEU A 66 -10.80 -11.66 7.14
CA LEU A 66 -10.12 -12.12 8.34
C LEU A 66 -9.50 -10.96 9.15
N LEU A 67 -8.88 -9.97 8.48
CA LEU A 67 -8.36 -8.77 9.16
C LEU A 67 -9.48 -7.95 9.78
N ASP A 68 -10.59 -7.77 9.06
CA ASP A 68 -11.76 -7.05 9.55
C ASP A 68 -12.31 -7.77 10.78
N TYR A 69 -12.51 -9.08 10.70
CA TYR A 69 -12.93 -9.91 11.83
C TYR A 69 -12.05 -9.70 13.07
N VAL A 70 -10.72 -9.79 12.93
CA VAL A 70 -9.78 -9.57 14.05
C VAL A 70 -9.88 -8.15 14.63
N LYS A 71 -10.02 -7.12 13.78
CA LYS A 71 -10.21 -5.74 14.23
C LYS A 71 -11.49 -5.57 15.04
N PHE A 72 -12.56 -6.26 14.64
CA PHE A 72 -13.85 -6.22 15.33
C PHE A 72 -13.87 -7.06 16.61
N SER A 73 -13.21 -8.22 16.64
CA SER A 73 -13.17 -9.12 17.80
C SER A 73 -12.31 -8.55 18.95
N ASN A 74 -11.22 -7.86 18.64
CA ASN A 74 -10.29 -7.32 19.65
C ASN A 74 -10.90 -6.19 20.50
N GLY A 75 -12.08 -5.68 20.16
CA GLY A 75 -12.78 -4.62 20.91
C GLY A 75 -13.91 -5.10 21.82
N LYS A 76 -14.30 -6.39 21.82
CA LYS A 76 -15.51 -6.86 22.52
C LYS A 76 -15.33 -8.24 23.17
N LYS A 77 -15.68 -8.36 24.47
CA LYS A 77 -15.60 -9.61 25.25
C LYS A 77 -16.62 -10.69 24.84
N THR A 78 -17.69 -10.33 24.12
CA THR A 78 -18.77 -11.23 23.71
C THR A 78 -19.09 -11.03 22.22
N PHE A 79 -18.20 -11.49 21.34
CA PHE A 79 -18.41 -11.43 19.90
C PHE A 79 -18.71 -12.83 19.35
N SER A 80 -19.90 -13.00 18.76
CA SER A 80 -20.34 -14.25 18.11
C SER A 80 -20.33 -14.11 16.58
N ILE A 81 -20.28 -15.24 15.88
CA ILE A 81 -20.36 -15.27 14.40
C ILE A 81 -21.66 -14.66 13.89
N SER A 82 -22.77 -14.87 14.59
CA SER A 82 -24.07 -14.28 14.25
C SER A 82 -24.09 -12.75 14.36
N ASN A 83 -23.31 -12.17 15.28
CA ASN A 83 -23.15 -10.73 15.41
C ASN A 83 -22.23 -10.15 14.31
N PHE A 84 -21.22 -10.92 13.89
CA PHE A 84 -20.42 -10.60 12.72
C PHE A 84 -21.29 -10.61 11.47
N GLU A 85 -22.00 -11.71 11.21
CA GLU A 85 -22.91 -11.87 10.07
C GLU A 85 -23.97 -10.78 10.06
N LYS A 86 -24.76 -10.55 11.12
CA LYS A 86 -25.81 -9.51 11.11
C LYS A 86 -25.27 -8.11 10.84
N LYS A 87 -24.13 -7.75 11.44
CA LYS A 87 -23.54 -6.42 11.24
C LYS A 87 -22.87 -6.29 9.88
N HIS A 88 -22.40 -7.41 9.33
CA HIS A 88 -21.78 -7.49 8.01
C HIS A 88 -22.82 -7.55 6.89
N LEU A 89 -23.93 -8.29 7.06
CA LEU A 89 -25.11 -8.25 6.20
C LEU A 89 -25.72 -6.86 6.18
N HIS A 90 -25.85 -6.21 7.34
CA HIS A 90 -26.32 -4.83 7.41
C HIS A 90 -25.34 -3.86 6.73
N LEU A 91 -24.04 -4.12 6.78
CA LEU A 91 -23.05 -3.38 6.00
C LEU A 91 -23.31 -3.66 4.51
N ILE A 92 -23.32 -4.92 4.06
CA ILE A 92 -23.57 -5.34 2.67
C ILE A 92 -24.87 -4.74 2.12
N GLU A 93 -26.00 -4.85 2.82
CA GLU A 93 -27.31 -4.28 2.47
C GLU A 93 -27.30 -2.76 2.33
N GLN A 94 -26.52 -2.04 3.14
CA GLN A 94 -26.31 -0.60 2.97
C GLN A 94 -25.40 -0.26 1.77
N LEU A 95 -24.55 -1.19 1.34
CA LEU A 95 -23.58 -1.03 0.24
C LEU A 95 -24.13 -1.51 -1.12
N HIS A 96 -25.39 -1.94 -1.20
CA HIS A 96 -26.03 -2.45 -2.43
C HIS A 96 -26.45 -1.37 -3.45
N LEU A 97 -25.98 -0.13 -3.28
CA LEU A 97 -26.06 0.98 -4.25
C LEU A 97 -24.69 1.67 -4.31
N PRO A 98 -24.33 2.32 -5.44
CA PRO A 98 -23.02 2.41 -6.17
C PRO A 98 -21.68 1.85 -5.61
N GLU A 99 -21.64 1.16 -4.47
CA GLU A 99 -20.42 0.77 -3.77
C GLU A 99 -19.79 -0.55 -4.23
N GLN A 100 -20.47 -1.35 -5.06
CA GLN A 100 -19.89 -2.55 -5.67
C GLN A 100 -18.59 -2.23 -6.45
N ASN A 101 -18.56 -1.10 -7.17
CA ASN A 101 -17.36 -0.62 -7.86
C ASN A 101 -16.25 -0.17 -6.91
N LYS A 102 -16.61 0.38 -5.75
CA LYS A 102 -15.65 0.86 -4.73
C LYS A 102 -14.95 -0.31 -4.06
N TYR A 103 -15.70 -1.32 -3.65
CA TYR A 103 -15.13 -2.56 -3.11
C TYR A 103 -14.21 -3.22 -4.12
N HIS A 104 -14.70 -3.43 -5.35
CA HIS A 104 -13.90 -4.00 -6.41
C HIS A 104 -12.58 -3.24 -6.62
N LYS A 105 -12.63 -1.91 -6.68
CA LYS A 105 -11.45 -1.05 -6.85
C LYS A 105 -10.47 -1.14 -5.67
N GLU A 106 -10.96 -1.17 -4.43
CA GLU A 106 -10.12 -1.36 -3.24
C GLU A 106 -9.40 -2.72 -3.25
N TYR A 107 -10.09 -3.79 -3.64
CA TYR A 107 -9.50 -5.13 -3.75
C TYR A 107 -8.46 -5.21 -4.86
N THR A 108 -8.76 -4.66 -6.03
CA THR A 108 -7.82 -4.62 -7.15
C THR A 108 -6.58 -3.80 -6.79
N MET A 109 -6.73 -2.68 -6.09
CA MET A 109 -5.60 -1.89 -5.58
C MET A 109 -4.73 -2.70 -4.60
N LEU A 110 -5.34 -3.35 -3.62
CA LEU A 110 -4.66 -4.24 -2.68
C LEU A 110 -3.86 -5.34 -3.39
N TYR A 111 -4.45 -5.96 -4.42
CA TYR A 111 -3.81 -6.98 -5.23
C TYR A 111 -2.60 -6.45 -5.97
N GLU A 112 -2.78 -5.35 -6.69
CA GLU A 112 -1.74 -4.76 -7.54
C GLU A 112 -0.55 -4.31 -6.71
N ILE A 113 -0.79 -3.78 -5.51
CA ILE A 113 0.27 -3.51 -4.53
C ILE A 113 1.01 -4.80 -4.18
N SER A 114 0.29 -5.91 -3.95
CA SER A 114 0.93 -7.20 -3.64
C SER A 114 1.79 -7.72 -4.79
N ILE A 115 1.35 -7.56 -6.05
CA ILE A 115 2.15 -7.89 -7.24
C ILE A 115 3.36 -6.97 -7.31
N PHE A 116 3.17 -5.66 -7.17
CA PHE A 116 4.26 -4.68 -7.18
C PHE A 116 5.34 -5.06 -6.15
N LYS A 117 4.95 -5.40 -4.91
CA LYS A 117 5.89 -5.88 -3.90
C LYS A 117 6.62 -7.16 -4.31
N LYS A 118 5.96 -8.11 -4.97
CA LYS A 118 6.61 -9.32 -5.52
C LYS A 118 7.62 -8.94 -6.62
N MET A 119 7.26 -8.02 -7.51
CA MET A 119 8.13 -7.55 -8.60
C MET A 119 9.39 -6.83 -8.10
N LEU A 120 9.34 -6.19 -6.93
CA LEU A 120 10.49 -5.54 -6.31
C LEU A 120 11.53 -6.52 -5.75
N LYS A 121 11.12 -7.72 -5.33
CA LYS A 121 12.00 -8.69 -4.63
C LYS A 121 13.24 -9.10 -5.45
N PRO A 122 13.15 -9.46 -6.74
CA PRO A 122 14.32 -9.80 -7.55
C PRO A 122 15.35 -8.66 -7.66
N PHE A 123 14.92 -7.41 -7.46
CA PHE A 123 15.79 -6.24 -7.49
C PHE A 123 16.37 -5.88 -6.11
N LYS A 124 16.04 -6.65 -5.07
CA LYS A 124 16.42 -6.40 -3.67
C LYS A 124 15.98 -5.01 -3.19
N ILE A 125 14.80 -4.56 -3.63
CA ILE A 125 14.21 -3.28 -3.22
C ILE A 125 13.21 -3.56 -2.09
N SER A 126 13.56 -3.18 -0.86
CA SER A 126 12.64 -3.22 0.29
C SER A 126 11.71 -2.01 0.33
N ASP A 127 10.71 -2.03 1.21
CA ASP A 127 9.83 -0.87 1.42
C ASP A 127 10.62 0.37 1.87
N GLU A 128 11.62 0.18 2.72
CA GLU A 128 12.51 1.24 3.20
C GLU A 128 13.40 1.78 2.08
N ASN A 129 13.76 0.94 1.10
CA ASN A 129 14.47 1.41 -0.09
C ASN A 129 13.61 2.31 -0.96
N LEU A 130 12.30 2.04 -1.09
CA LEU A 130 11.36 2.90 -1.81
C LEU A 130 11.37 4.31 -1.22
N LEU A 131 11.30 4.41 0.11
CA LEU A 131 11.47 5.68 0.81
C LEU A 131 12.85 6.28 0.51
N LYS A 132 13.92 5.60 0.93
CA LYS A 132 15.32 6.10 0.90
C LYS A 132 15.72 6.70 -0.45
N TYR A 133 15.30 6.07 -1.54
CA TYR A 133 15.67 6.46 -2.89
C TYR A 133 14.62 7.32 -3.60
N SER A 134 13.52 7.67 -2.94
CA SER A 134 12.54 8.63 -3.44
C SER A 134 13.18 10.02 -3.66
N PRO A 135 12.93 10.69 -4.80
CA PRO A 135 13.40 12.05 -5.08
C PRO A 135 12.92 13.04 -4.01
N ARG A 136 13.77 14.02 -3.66
CA ARG A 136 13.47 15.04 -2.64
C ARG A 136 12.98 16.37 -3.20
N ASN A 137 13.19 16.61 -4.49
CA ASN A 137 12.71 17.79 -5.18
C ASN A 137 12.33 17.43 -6.61
N ASP A 138 11.57 18.30 -7.26
CA ASP A 138 10.99 18.04 -8.57
C ASP A 138 12.06 17.92 -9.66
N ILE A 139 13.16 18.68 -9.57
CA ILE A 139 14.27 18.59 -10.52
C ILE A 139 14.85 17.16 -10.58
N ILE A 140 15.07 16.54 -9.42
CA ILE A 140 15.57 15.17 -9.36
C ILE A 140 14.48 14.17 -9.76
N LYS A 141 13.21 14.43 -9.40
CA LYS A 141 12.06 13.63 -9.82
C LYS A 141 11.98 13.54 -11.35
N HIS A 142 12.04 14.67 -12.04
CA HIS A 142 12.05 14.73 -13.50
C HIS A 142 13.22 13.97 -14.12
N LYS A 143 14.43 14.09 -13.54
CA LYS A 143 15.59 13.31 -14.01
C LYS A 143 15.37 11.80 -13.87
N CYS A 144 14.74 11.37 -12.78
CA CYS A 144 14.42 9.95 -12.57
C CYS A 144 13.38 9.46 -13.58
N PHE A 145 12.32 10.23 -13.82
CA PHE A 145 11.32 9.88 -14.84
C PHE A 145 11.90 9.86 -16.24
N LYS A 146 12.75 10.82 -16.60
CA LYS A 146 13.48 10.81 -17.87
C LYS A 146 14.24 9.49 -18.07
N VAL A 147 14.91 8.99 -17.04
CA VAL A 147 15.62 7.72 -17.11
C VAL A 147 14.66 6.54 -17.24
N ALA A 148 13.55 6.53 -16.50
CA ALA A 148 12.53 5.49 -16.58
C ALA A 148 11.87 5.44 -17.96
N GLU A 149 11.54 6.59 -18.55
CA GLU A 149 10.97 6.68 -19.90
C GLU A 149 11.91 6.13 -20.96
N GLU A 150 13.19 6.50 -20.92
CA GLU A 150 14.18 5.97 -21.87
C GLU A 150 14.35 4.45 -21.75
N ILE A 151 14.20 3.90 -20.54
CA ILE A 151 14.17 2.45 -20.34
C ILE A 151 12.92 1.84 -20.98
N LEU A 152 11.74 2.43 -20.74
CA LEU A 152 10.46 1.91 -21.25
C LEU A 152 10.34 1.97 -22.78
N LYS A 153 10.99 2.95 -23.42
CA LYS A 153 11.01 3.11 -24.88
C LYS A 153 12.02 2.21 -25.60
N ASN A 154 12.98 1.63 -24.87
CA ASN A 154 14.07 0.85 -25.44
C ASN A 154 14.00 -0.61 -24.98
N ASN A 155 13.56 -1.51 -25.88
CA ASN A 155 13.36 -2.92 -25.56
C ASN A 155 14.61 -3.62 -25.02
N ASP A 156 15.81 -3.29 -25.53
CA ASP A 156 17.06 -3.87 -25.03
C ASP A 156 17.32 -3.47 -23.58
N LEU A 157 17.14 -2.19 -23.24
CA LEU A 157 17.29 -1.69 -21.87
C LEU A 157 16.23 -2.29 -20.95
N LEU A 158 15.01 -2.43 -21.44
CA LEU A 158 13.91 -3.02 -20.70
C LEU A 158 14.19 -4.50 -20.40
N GLU A 159 14.66 -5.27 -21.37
CA GLU A 159 15.06 -6.67 -21.21
C GLU A 159 16.26 -6.83 -20.26
N ASP A 160 17.28 -5.98 -20.42
CA ASP A 160 18.45 -5.95 -19.54
C ASP A 160 18.02 -5.76 -18.08
N ILE A 161 17.07 -4.87 -17.82
CA ILE A 161 16.61 -4.57 -16.46
C ILE A 161 15.61 -5.62 -15.96
N LEU A 162 14.58 -5.95 -16.73
CA LEU A 162 13.49 -6.81 -16.27
C LEU A 162 13.86 -8.29 -16.26
N THR A 163 14.64 -8.75 -17.25
CA THR A 163 15.01 -10.16 -17.39
C THR A 163 16.40 -10.40 -16.80
N LYS A 164 17.41 -9.69 -17.30
CA LYS A 164 18.82 -9.92 -16.92
C LYS A 164 19.20 -9.29 -15.58
N LYS A 165 18.36 -8.40 -15.03
CA LYS A 165 18.60 -7.63 -13.80
C LYS A 165 19.86 -6.76 -13.85
N ILE A 166 20.31 -6.42 -15.05
CA ILE A 166 21.44 -5.56 -15.33
C ILE A 166 20.94 -4.12 -15.39
N TYR A 167 21.62 -3.20 -14.68
CA TYR A 167 21.28 -1.78 -14.69
C TYR A 167 22.42 -0.97 -15.32
N PRO A 168 22.40 -0.74 -16.64
CA PRO A 168 23.55 -0.24 -17.40
C PRO A 168 23.74 1.28 -17.22
N VAL A 169 24.22 1.70 -16.05
CA VAL A 169 24.35 3.11 -15.65
C VAL A 169 25.07 3.98 -16.69
N SER A 170 26.14 3.47 -17.31
CA SER A 170 26.89 4.24 -18.32
C SER A 170 26.08 4.44 -19.61
N LYS A 171 25.29 3.45 -20.04
CA LYS A 171 24.39 3.56 -21.21
C LYS A 171 23.26 4.55 -20.90
N LEU A 172 22.64 4.42 -19.72
CA LEU A 172 21.58 5.33 -19.26
C LEU A 172 22.07 6.78 -19.16
N GLN A 173 23.28 7.01 -18.64
CA GLN A 173 23.85 8.36 -18.58
C GLN A 173 24.04 8.96 -19.98
N LYS A 174 24.56 8.19 -20.95
CA LYS A 174 24.79 8.67 -22.31
C LYS A 174 23.48 9.09 -23.00
N ILE A 175 22.41 8.30 -22.82
CA ILE A 175 21.12 8.55 -23.47
C ILE A 175 20.36 9.71 -22.78
N THR A 176 20.36 9.72 -21.44
CA THR A 176 19.52 10.67 -20.67
C THR A 176 20.22 11.98 -20.31
N GLN A 177 21.56 12.02 -20.38
CA GLN A 177 22.42 13.06 -19.84
C GLN A 177 22.28 13.29 -18.31
N VAL A 178 21.66 12.35 -17.59
CA VAL A 178 21.56 12.39 -16.13
C VAL A 178 22.87 11.88 -15.52
N LYS A 179 23.37 12.57 -14.48
CA LYS A 179 24.64 12.22 -13.81
C LYS A 179 24.58 10.79 -13.25
N LYS A 180 25.66 10.01 -13.43
CA LYS A 180 25.76 8.62 -12.92
C LYS A 180 25.42 8.51 -11.42
N ARG A 181 25.83 9.51 -10.63
CA ARG A 181 25.53 9.58 -9.19
C ARG A 181 24.03 9.51 -8.93
N ASP A 182 23.25 10.31 -9.65
CA ASP A 182 21.80 10.42 -9.45
C ASP A 182 21.10 9.14 -9.96
N ILE A 183 21.53 8.61 -11.12
CA ILE A 183 21.05 7.32 -11.67
C ILE A 183 21.28 6.16 -10.69
N ARG A 184 22.46 6.10 -10.04
CA ARG A 184 22.79 5.06 -9.07
C ARG A 184 22.01 5.23 -7.77
N TYR A 185 21.99 6.44 -7.22
CA TYR A 185 21.33 6.73 -5.95
C TYR A 185 19.83 6.48 -6.05
N HIS A 186 19.18 6.93 -7.12
CA HIS A 186 17.74 6.76 -7.33
C HIS A 186 17.36 5.47 -8.07
N LYS A 187 18.28 4.49 -8.20
CA LYS A 187 18.01 3.23 -8.91
C LYS A 187 16.72 2.55 -8.42
N GLY A 188 16.51 2.47 -7.11
CA GLY A 188 15.32 1.82 -6.55
C GLY A 188 14.03 2.50 -6.98
N PHE A 189 14.02 3.83 -7.04
CA PHE A 189 12.88 4.61 -7.52
C PHE A 189 12.66 4.44 -9.03
N ILE A 190 13.71 4.56 -9.83
CA ILE A 190 13.64 4.42 -11.30
C ILE A 190 13.15 3.02 -11.68
N VAL A 191 13.71 1.97 -11.07
CA VAL A 191 13.28 0.58 -11.31
C VAL A 191 11.82 0.40 -10.88
N SER A 192 11.39 1.01 -9.78
CA SER A 192 9.98 0.94 -9.36
C SER A 192 9.04 1.57 -10.39
N ALA A 193 9.43 2.71 -10.97
CA ALA A 193 8.68 3.34 -12.06
C ALA A 193 8.58 2.41 -13.27
N VAL A 194 9.71 1.86 -13.71
CA VAL A 194 9.76 0.94 -14.85
C VAL A 194 8.85 -0.28 -14.59
N LEU A 195 8.90 -0.88 -13.39
CA LEU A 195 8.06 -2.03 -13.05
C LEU A 195 6.57 -1.69 -13.10
N ILE A 196 6.15 -0.55 -12.55
CA ILE A 196 4.74 -0.16 -12.56
C ILE A 196 4.26 0.16 -13.98
N PHE A 197 5.00 0.97 -14.73
CA PHE A 197 4.57 1.42 -16.06
C PHE A 197 4.71 0.36 -17.17
N SER A 198 5.54 -0.68 -16.98
CA SER A 198 5.63 -1.82 -17.92
C SER A 198 4.68 -2.99 -17.59
N SER A 199 3.91 -2.91 -16.50
CA SER A 199 3.06 -4.02 -16.03
C SER A 199 1.56 -3.73 -16.17
N LYS A 200 0.74 -4.75 -15.92
CA LYS A 200 -0.73 -4.70 -15.91
C LYS A 200 -1.29 -4.31 -14.54
N LEU A 201 -0.68 -3.29 -13.91
CA LEU A 201 -1.13 -2.73 -12.63
C LEU A 201 -2.01 -1.51 -12.92
N ASP A 202 -3.13 -1.71 -13.61
CA ASP A 202 -3.92 -0.62 -14.20
C ASP A 202 -4.63 0.25 -13.17
N THR A 203 -5.01 -0.30 -12.02
CA THR A 203 -5.63 0.46 -10.92
C THR A 203 -4.61 1.37 -10.24
N LEU A 204 -3.42 0.86 -9.98
CA LEU A 204 -2.29 1.56 -9.39
C LEU A 204 -1.73 2.60 -10.37
N LYS A 205 -1.54 2.24 -11.64
CA LYS A 205 -1.18 3.18 -12.72
C LYS A 205 -2.26 4.26 -12.89
N GLY A 206 -3.54 3.89 -12.87
CA GLY A 206 -4.65 4.85 -12.98
C GLY A 206 -4.75 5.79 -11.79
N TYR A 207 -4.31 5.37 -10.61
CA TYR A 207 -4.11 6.26 -9.46
C TYR A 207 -2.91 7.19 -9.65
N ILE A 208 -1.82 6.70 -10.23
CA ILE A 208 -0.62 7.47 -10.59
C ILE A 208 -0.88 8.23 -11.90
N ASN A 209 -1.66 9.30 -11.82
CA ASN A 209 -2.09 10.08 -12.99
C ASN A 209 -1.36 11.41 -13.17
N ASN A 210 -0.57 11.86 -12.18
CA ASN A 210 -0.04 13.23 -12.11
C ASN A 210 1.49 13.29 -11.91
N PHE A 211 2.26 12.33 -12.43
CA PHE A 211 3.71 12.26 -12.21
C PHE A 211 4.52 13.44 -12.79
N LEU A 212 3.91 14.29 -13.63
CA LEU A 212 4.48 15.54 -14.15
C LEU A 212 3.86 16.81 -13.53
N ASP A 213 2.84 16.69 -12.68
CA ASP A 213 2.19 17.85 -12.07
C ASP A 213 3.08 18.43 -10.96
N GLU A 214 3.10 19.75 -10.87
CA GLU A 214 3.84 20.50 -9.85
C GLU A 214 3.02 20.65 -8.55
N LYS A 215 1.69 20.48 -8.63
CA LYS A 215 0.81 20.55 -7.47
C LYS A 215 0.87 19.25 -6.69
N PHE A 216 1.60 19.29 -5.59
CA PHE A 216 1.66 18.17 -4.64
C PHE A 216 0.32 17.95 -3.95
N GLU A 217 -0.35 16.86 -4.28
CA GLU A 217 -1.52 16.41 -3.55
C GLU A 217 -1.10 15.71 -2.24
N LYS A 218 -1.76 16.09 -1.15
CA LYS A 218 -1.58 15.48 0.17
C LYS A 218 -2.31 14.14 0.31
N THR A 219 -2.38 13.37 -0.78
CA THR A 219 -3.04 12.07 -0.85
C THR A 219 -2.08 10.98 -1.29
N GLY A 220 -2.28 9.75 -0.79
CA GLY A 220 -1.39 8.63 -1.05
C GLY A 220 -2.08 7.29 -0.83
N VAL A 221 -1.79 6.31 -1.67
CA VAL A 221 -2.20 4.91 -1.46
C VAL A 221 -1.20 4.23 -0.54
N LEU A 222 -1.67 3.65 0.57
CA LEU A 222 -0.83 2.94 1.53
C LEU A 222 -0.32 1.61 0.95
N ILE A 223 0.99 1.49 0.77
CA ILE A 223 1.61 0.29 0.16
C ILE A 223 2.34 -0.60 1.16
N ALA A 224 2.69 -0.09 2.35
CA ALA A 224 3.29 -0.87 3.42
C ALA A 224 3.03 -0.25 4.79
N MET A 225 3.06 -1.09 5.82
CA MET A 225 2.88 -0.69 7.22
C MET A 225 4.08 -1.15 8.05
N LYS A 226 4.61 -0.25 8.87
CA LYS A 226 5.67 -0.50 9.86
C LYS A 226 5.12 -0.31 11.27
N GLU A 227 5.99 -0.43 12.26
CA GLU A 227 5.59 -0.31 13.67
C GLU A 227 4.98 1.06 13.96
N ASN A 228 5.66 2.13 13.55
CA ASN A 228 5.32 3.52 13.89
C ASN A 228 4.85 4.38 12.71
N TYR A 229 4.96 3.90 11.46
CA TYR A 229 4.61 4.68 10.26
C TYR A 229 4.06 3.79 9.15
N GLY A 230 3.31 4.41 8.24
CA GLY A 230 2.88 3.85 6.96
C GLY A 230 3.73 4.38 5.81
N ILE A 231 3.84 3.61 4.73
CA ILE A 231 4.51 4.03 3.49
C ILE A 231 3.44 4.15 2.41
N VAL A 232 3.31 5.34 1.83
CA VAL A 232 2.37 5.63 0.75
C VAL A 232 3.09 5.84 -0.57
N VAL A 233 2.40 5.58 -1.68
CA VAL A 233 2.74 6.10 -3.01
C VAL A 233 1.74 7.20 -3.36
N THR A 234 2.22 8.36 -3.79
CA THR A 234 1.36 9.50 -4.19
C THR A 234 0.97 9.43 -5.67
N LYS A 235 0.04 10.28 -6.10
CA LYS A 235 -0.38 10.40 -7.51
C LYS A 235 0.77 10.85 -8.43
N GLU A 236 1.71 11.62 -7.90
CA GLU A 236 2.92 12.07 -8.57
C GLU A 236 4.05 11.05 -8.49
N PHE A 237 3.73 9.83 -8.02
CA PHE A 237 4.64 8.70 -7.89
C PHE A 237 5.81 8.99 -6.94
N LEU A 238 5.53 9.58 -5.78
CA LEU A 238 6.51 9.69 -4.69
C LEU A 238 6.22 8.65 -3.61
N PHE A 239 7.27 8.04 -3.07
CA PHE A 239 7.15 7.20 -1.88
C PHE A 239 7.44 8.04 -0.64
N LEU A 240 6.47 8.11 0.27
CA LEU A 240 6.52 8.93 1.47
C LEU A 240 6.15 8.12 2.70
N SER A 241 6.71 8.49 3.83
CA SER A 241 6.29 7.94 5.13
C SER A 241 5.29 8.87 5.79
N ILE A 242 4.22 8.30 6.34
CA ILE A 242 3.18 9.03 7.08
C ILE A 242 3.00 8.42 8.49
N PRO A 243 2.58 9.21 9.49
CA PRO A 243 2.29 8.68 10.82
C PRO A 243 1.23 7.57 10.76
N LYS A 244 1.49 6.46 11.45
CA LYS A 244 0.54 5.34 11.51
C LYS A 244 -0.70 5.73 12.30
N LYS A 245 -1.88 5.34 11.81
CA LYS A 245 -3.15 5.42 12.53
C LYS A 245 -3.80 4.02 12.66
N PRO A 246 -4.55 3.73 13.75
CA PRO A 246 -5.10 2.40 14.00
C PRO A 246 -6.02 1.85 12.89
N SER A 247 -6.73 2.72 12.17
CA SER A 247 -7.68 2.34 11.12
C SER A 247 -7.05 2.11 9.75
N MET A 248 -5.76 2.38 9.57
CA MET A 248 -5.10 2.28 8.26
C MET A 248 -5.04 0.85 7.73
N ALA A 249 -5.30 0.69 6.43
CA ALA A 249 -5.14 -0.57 5.72
C ALA A 249 -4.32 -0.36 4.44
N ILE A 250 -3.53 -1.36 4.04
CA ILE A 250 -2.84 -1.34 2.73
C ILE A 250 -3.90 -1.20 1.62
N GLY A 251 -3.57 -0.53 0.52
CA GLY A 251 -4.48 -0.24 -0.58
C GLY A 251 -5.47 0.91 -0.33
N GLN A 252 -5.59 1.37 0.91
CA GLN A 252 -6.40 2.54 1.24
C GLN A 252 -5.75 3.82 0.69
N THR A 253 -6.55 4.67 0.05
CA THR A 253 -6.15 6.05 -0.25
C THR A 253 -6.35 6.91 1.00
N LEU A 254 -5.31 7.62 1.40
CA LEU A 254 -5.24 8.38 2.64
C LEU A 254 -4.86 9.83 2.34
N GLU A 255 -5.54 10.78 2.99
CA GLU A 255 -5.09 12.16 3.06
C GLU A 255 -4.18 12.35 4.29
N PHE A 256 -3.09 13.09 4.13
CA PHE A 256 -2.11 13.33 5.19
C PHE A 256 -1.69 14.79 5.29
N LYS A 257 -1.72 15.36 6.50
CA LYS A 257 -1.32 16.76 6.73
C LYS A 257 0.19 16.97 6.62
N SER A 258 0.95 15.98 7.07
CA SER A 258 2.41 15.95 7.10
C SER A 258 2.93 14.57 6.71
N PHE A 259 4.16 14.56 6.22
CA PHE A 259 4.89 13.36 5.82
C PHE A 259 6.36 13.51 6.16
N TYR A 260 7.05 12.40 6.37
CA TYR A 260 8.50 12.39 6.48
C TYR A 260 9.05 12.10 5.08
N LEU A 261 9.77 13.08 4.51
CA LEU A 261 10.64 12.82 3.37
C LEU A 261 11.74 11.87 3.83
N SER A 262 12.02 10.86 3.00
CA SER A 262 12.97 9.80 3.30
C SER A 262 14.22 10.28 4.04
N ILE A 263 14.31 9.84 5.30
CA ILE A 263 15.13 10.47 6.32
C ILE A 263 16.61 10.51 5.93
N ILE A 264 17.21 11.62 6.34
CA ILE A 264 18.61 12.01 6.36
C ILE A 264 19.55 10.83 6.68
N LYS A 265 20.72 10.82 6.03
CA LYS A 265 21.83 9.87 6.22
C LYS A 265 21.91 9.36 7.68
N GLY A 266 21.64 8.08 7.88
CA GLY A 266 22.05 7.34 9.08
C GLY A 266 21.24 7.55 10.36
N VAL A 267 20.18 8.36 10.37
CA VAL A 267 19.33 8.52 11.57
C VAL A 267 18.18 7.50 11.52
N SER A 268 18.03 6.70 12.57
CA SER A 268 16.95 5.71 12.65
C SER A 268 15.59 6.39 12.60
N HIS A 269 14.60 5.71 12.00
CA HIS A 269 13.26 6.24 11.84
C HIS A 269 12.61 6.59 13.20
N ASP A 270 12.97 5.86 14.27
CA ASP A 270 12.48 6.09 15.62
C ASP A 270 13.03 7.38 16.25
N ILE A 271 14.27 7.77 15.95
CA ILE A 271 14.84 9.02 16.45
C ILE A 271 14.11 10.21 15.83
N VAL A 272 13.84 10.18 14.52
CA VAL A 272 13.10 11.25 13.84
C VAL A 272 11.66 11.34 14.33
N ILE A 273 11.02 10.20 14.59
CA ILE A 273 9.68 10.16 15.20
C ILE A 273 9.70 10.79 16.60
N LYS A 274 10.66 10.41 17.44
CA LYS A 274 10.82 11.01 18.79
C LYS A 274 11.04 12.51 18.71
N VAL A 275 11.91 12.99 17.81
CA VAL A 275 12.16 14.43 17.62
C VAL A 275 10.91 15.16 17.15
N LEU A 276 10.15 14.61 16.20
CA LEU A 276 8.93 15.26 15.71
C LEU A 276 7.79 15.24 16.73
N ILE A 277 7.69 14.18 17.55
CA ILE A 277 6.78 14.15 18.71
C ILE A 277 7.20 15.23 19.73
N ILE A 278 8.49 15.35 20.04
CA ILE A 278 9.00 16.38 20.96
C ILE A 278 8.70 17.79 20.43
N ILE A 279 8.94 18.05 19.13
CA ILE A 279 8.59 19.34 18.50
C ILE A 279 7.09 19.61 18.57
N ALA A 280 6.25 18.59 18.32
CA ALA A 280 4.80 18.73 18.43
C ALA A 280 4.35 19.04 19.87
N ILE A 281 4.90 18.34 20.86
CA ILE A 281 4.64 18.59 22.29
C ILE A 281 5.09 19.99 22.67
N LEU A 282 6.30 20.42 22.27
CA LEU A 282 6.83 21.76 22.53
C LEU A 282 5.96 22.84 21.90
N SER A 283 5.47 22.62 20.68
CA SER A 283 4.55 23.55 20.00
C SER A 283 3.18 23.63 20.68
N MET A 284 2.66 22.51 21.20
CA MET A 284 1.43 22.50 21.99
C MET A 284 1.61 23.19 23.34
N SER A 285 2.74 23.00 24.03
CA SER A 285 3.02 23.71 25.29
C SER A 285 3.20 25.21 25.09
N ALA A 286 3.83 25.63 23.98
CA ALA A 286 3.96 27.05 23.65
C ALA A 286 2.59 27.68 23.35
N ALA A 287 1.70 26.98 22.65
CA ALA A 287 0.33 27.43 22.42
C ALA A 287 -0.48 27.53 23.72
N PHE A 288 -0.28 26.61 24.67
CA PHE A 288 -0.89 26.67 26.00
C PHE A 288 -0.39 27.85 26.83
N LEU A 289 0.92 28.12 26.83
CA LEU A 289 1.49 29.30 27.51
C LEU A 289 0.99 30.61 26.91
N PHE A 290 0.84 30.68 25.58
CA PHE A 290 0.25 31.85 24.91
C PHE A 290 -1.22 32.05 25.28
N SER A 291 -2.01 30.97 25.32
CA SER A 291 -3.42 31.03 25.75
C SER A 291 -3.55 31.45 27.23
N PHE A 292 -2.65 30.97 28.08
CA PHE A 292 -2.63 31.29 29.50
C PHE A 292 -2.22 32.75 29.75
N LEU A 293 -1.20 33.24 29.04
CA LEU A 293 -0.81 34.66 29.09
C LEU A 293 -1.91 35.57 28.52
N ALA A 294 -2.56 35.19 27.41
CA ALA A 294 -3.68 35.94 26.86
C ALA A 294 -4.87 36.05 27.83
N GLN A 295 -5.13 35.00 28.63
CA GLN A 295 -6.13 35.06 29.71
C GLN A 295 -5.69 35.95 30.88
N LEU A 296 -4.39 36.01 31.19
CA LEU A 296 -3.85 36.88 32.25
C LEU A 296 -3.85 38.37 31.88
N PHE A 297 -3.76 38.72 30.59
CA PHE A 297 -3.80 40.10 30.08
C PHE A 297 -5.21 40.60 29.74
N LEU A 298 -6.25 39.78 29.91
CA LEU A 298 -7.67 40.12 29.71
C LEU A 298 -8.45 40.29 31.02
N VAL A 299 -7.76 40.33 32.17
CA VAL A 299 -8.29 40.67 33.51
C VAL A 299 -7.66 41.98 33.96
#